data_AF-A0A7R9LWQ7-F1
#
_entry.id   AF-A0A7R9LWQ7-F1
#
_cell.length_a   1.000
_cell.length_b   1.000
_cell.length_c   1.000
_cell.angle_alpha   90.00
_cell.angle_beta   90.00
_cell.angle_gamma   90.00
#
_symmetry.space_group_name_H-M   'P 1'
#
loop_
_entity.id
_entity.type
_entity.pdbx_description
1 polymer ?
#
loop_
_entity_poly.entity_id
_entity_poly.type
_entity_poly.pdbx_seq_one_letter_code
_entity_poly.pdbx_strand_id
1 'polypeptide(L)'
;MSDAAINLIKLNVAGGPQSLYELMVPKAEGEASFGVEVDYIPWGTSTREINSDGTIKYTCTDDDKCLGTRLHACIARNHVSLYQNHHEFFMIYCTATQTDWKTNPLGKVIECGNRYPDIPDDGVGLELCANANLQSDPYLEEVIAVTDTLYPEFSTSSNPLVIINGRVNTNAITNLKTEVCRAMPLDNRPGTPCSTILDPPITDVPTPVPSDTVKVQVYYSPLSQKSVDFIKLNTKDNNKGIYDLLTPGTHGNAKYNIEFDYIPWGRATRVPDAQGKNVYTCPEGDTDCLGTRLHACIARNHVTQYENHHEFFMVLCTASGDNWKTNPLGDVITCARNVNDLLDDGPSLEMCAKNTNDNRYLDQTLAATDIVYPAITDSK
;
A
#
# COMPACT_ATOMS: atom_id res chain seq x y z
N MET A 1 8.44 27.66 -25.05
CA MET A 1 9.13 27.39 -23.78
C MET A 1 8.04 26.96 -22.82
N SER A 2 8.07 25.68 -22.46
CA SER A 2 6.94 24.90 -21.96
C SER A 2 6.65 25.15 -20.48
N ASP A 3 5.39 25.52 -20.20
CA ASP A 3 4.80 25.59 -18.87
C ASP A 3 4.78 24.21 -18.20
N ALA A 4 5.71 23.96 -17.28
CA ALA A 4 5.68 22.80 -16.39
C ALA A 4 4.75 23.10 -15.20
N ALA A 5 3.46 22.89 -15.41
CA ALA A 5 2.42 23.05 -14.40
C ALA A 5 2.45 21.91 -13.37
N ILE A 6 2.28 22.26 -12.09
CA ILE A 6 1.55 21.36 -11.17
C ILE A 6 0.16 21.21 -11.76
N ASN A 7 -0.14 20.00 -12.21
CA ASN A 7 -1.49 19.51 -12.44
C ASN A 7 -1.78 18.45 -11.36
N LEU A 8 -1.89 18.95 -10.13
CA LEU A 8 -2.76 18.35 -9.12
C LEU A 8 -4.17 18.26 -9.74
N ILE A 9 -4.93 17.21 -9.40
CA ILE A 9 -6.27 16.94 -9.92
C ILE A 9 -7.10 18.24 -9.98
N LYS A 10 -7.21 18.81 -11.18
CA LYS A 10 -8.22 19.81 -11.48
C LYS A 10 -9.41 19.03 -12.01
N LEU A 11 -10.28 18.59 -11.10
CA LEU A 11 -11.61 18.07 -11.45
C LEU A 11 -12.43 19.21 -12.07
N ASN A 12 -12.15 19.54 -13.33
CA ASN A 12 -12.99 20.40 -14.14
C ASN A 12 -14.04 19.52 -14.82
N VAL A 13 -14.86 18.87 -13.99
CA VAL A 13 -16.12 18.28 -14.45
C VAL A 13 -17.13 19.40 -14.41
N ALA A 14 -17.83 19.65 -15.51
CA ALA A 14 -19.07 20.42 -15.48
C ALA A 14 -20.04 19.67 -14.55
N GLY A 15 -20.04 20.05 -13.26
CA GLY A 15 -20.63 19.27 -12.15
C GLY A 15 -19.62 18.47 -11.33
N GLY A 16 -18.57 19.11 -10.79
CA GLY A 16 -17.51 18.49 -9.99
C GLY A 16 -17.93 17.77 -8.68
N PRO A 17 -17.00 17.58 -7.74
CA PRO A 17 -16.72 16.46 -6.79
C PRO A 17 -17.83 15.87 -5.92
N GLN A 18 -19.04 16.40 -5.99
CA GLN A 18 -20.24 15.80 -5.42
C GLN A 18 -20.39 14.32 -5.85
N SER A 19 -19.93 14.00 -7.06
CA SER A 19 -19.90 12.65 -7.63
C SER A 19 -18.95 11.64 -6.97
N LEU A 20 -17.83 12.08 -6.40
CA LEU A 20 -16.89 11.21 -5.69
C LEU A 20 -17.26 11.10 -4.22
N TYR A 21 -17.75 12.20 -3.65
CA TYR A 21 -18.40 12.20 -2.34
C TYR A 21 -19.57 11.20 -2.29
N GLU A 22 -20.41 11.14 -3.34
CA GLU A 22 -21.45 10.11 -3.52
C GLU A 22 -20.92 8.66 -3.45
N LEU A 23 -19.64 8.43 -3.75
CA LEU A 23 -19.00 7.11 -3.73
C LEU A 23 -18.27 6.82 -2.40
N MET A 24 -17.91 7.85 -1.63
CA MET A 24 -17.07 7.74 -0.42
C MET A 24 -17.86 7.85 0.88
N VAL A 25 -19.09 8.37 0.86
CA VAL A 25 -19.90 8.58 2.09
C VAL A 25 -20.55 7.27 2.52
N PRO A 26 -20.29 6.76 3.74
CA PRO A 26 -21.06 5.65 4.29
C PRO A 26 -22.53 6.04 4.34
N LYS A 27 -23.38 5.19 3.77
CA LYS A 27 -24.81 5.24 4.09
C LYS A 27 -24.98 5.06 5.60
N ALA A 28 -26.05 5.63 6.15
CA ALA A 28 -26.34 5.69 7.59
C ALA A 28 -26.04 4.37 8.33
N GLU A 29 -25.68 4.49 9.62
CA GLU A 29 -25.29 3.38 10.51
C GLU A 29 -26.09 2.09 10.24
N GLY A 30 -25.41 1.09 9.67
CA GLY A 30 -25.98 -0.23 9.38
C GLY A 30 -26.00 -0.66 7.91
N GLU A 31 -25.68 0.21 6.95
CA GLU A 31 -25.51 -0.17 5.54
C GLU A 31 -24.01 -0.34 5.18
N ALA A 32 -23.68 -1.39 4.44
CA ALA A 32 -22.30 -1.72 4.05
C ALA A 32 -21.58 -0.49 3.43
N SER A 33 -20.41 -0.16 3.98
CA SER A 33 -19.55 0.91 3.50
C SER A 33 -19.20 0.71 2.03
N PHE A 34 -19.28 1.76 1.22
CA PHE A 34 -18.89 1.69 -0.18
C PHE A 34 -17.39 1.37 -0.33
N GLY A 35 -17.06 0.48 -1.26
CA GLY A 35 -15.73 -0.12 -1.43
C GLY A 35 -14.78 0.69 -2.33
N VAL A 36 -14.69 2.00 -2.14
CA VAL A 36 -13.64 2.81 -2.80
C VAL A 36 -12.67 3.32 -1.75
N GLU A 37 -11.47 2.78 -1.81
CA GLU A 37 -10.30 3.31 -1.12
C GLU A 37 -9.53 4.22 -2.09
N VAL A 38 -9.06 5.36 -1.59
CA VAL A 38 -8.34 6.34 -2.40
C VAL A 38 -7.07 6.72 -1.66
N ASP A 39 -5.93 6.35 -2.25
CA ASP A 39 -4.62 6.75 -1.75
C ASP A 39 -4.13 8.00 -2.49
N TYR A 40 -3.76 9.03 -1.72
CA TYR A 40 -3.13 10.23 -2.26
C TYR A 40 -1.61 10.14 -2.09
N ILE A 41 -0.89 10.17 -3.21
CA ILE A 41 0.58 10.10 -3.22
C ILE A 41 1.12 11.46 -3.70
N PRO A 42 1.31 12.44 -2.80
CA PRO A 42 1.82 13.76 -3.15
C PRO A 42 3.33 13.69 -3.36
N TRP A 43 3.76 13.33 -4.57
CA TRP A 43 5.17 13.38 -4.98
C TRP A 43 5.32 14.03 -6.37
N GLY A 44 4.58 13.50 -7.34
CA GLY A 44 4.55 13.99 -8.70
C GLY A 44 5.94 13.95 -9.36
N THR A 45 6.39 15.07 -9.91
CA THR A 45 7.67 15.16 -10.65
C THR A 45 8.84 15.63 -9.79
N SER A 46 8.72 15.51 -8.47
CA SER A 46 9.79 15.89 -7.54
C SER A 46 10.94 14.89 -7.67
N THR A 47 12.16 15.33 -7.41
CA THR A 47 13.34 14.46 -7.41
C THR A 47 13.96 14.41 -6.02
N ARG A 48 14.62 13.30 -5.70
CA ARG A 48 15.47 13.18 -4.51
C ARG A 48 16.93 13.03 -4.92
N GLU A 49 17.81 13.70 -4.19
CA GLU A 49 19.26 13.55 -4.27
C GLU A 49 19.77 13.17 -2.88
N ILE A 50 20.55 12.09 -2.80
CA ILE A 50 21.24 11.70 -1.58
C ILE A 50 22.64 12.32 -1.66
N ASN A 51 22.91 13.30 -0.81
CA ASN A 51 24.20 13.97 -0.74
C ASN A 51 25.29 13.02 -0.21
N SER A 52 26.56 13.39 -0.39
CA SER A 52 27.71 12.60 0.05
C SER A 52 27.81 12.39 1.56
N ASP A 53 27.15 13.22 2.35
CA ASP A 53 27.04 13.09 3.81
C ASP A 53 25.84 12.24 4.26
N GLY A 54 25.10 11.64 3.31
CA GLY A 54 23.91 10.83 3.55
C GLY A 54 22.64 11.65 3.74
N THR A 55 22.71 12.98 3.67
CA THR A 55 21.53 13.84 3.78
C THR A 55 20.71 13.80 2.51
N ILE A 56 19.39 13.72 2.66
CA ILE A 56 18.47 13.71 1.53
C ILE A 56 18.04 15.14 1.20
N LYS A 57 18.17 15.52 -0.06
CA LYS A 57 17.70 16.78 -0.60
C LYS A 57 16.59 16.50 -1.61
N TYR A 58 15.40 16.97 -1.28
CA TYR A 58 14.27 16.96 -2.21
C TYR A 58 14.33 18.21 -3.09
N THR A 59 14.23 18.02 -4.40
CA THR A 59 14.18 19.13 -5.35
C THR A 59 12.82 19.11 -6.04
N CYS A 60 12.06 20.18 -5.83
CA CYS A 60 10.83 20.45 -6.59
C CYS A 60 11.11 21.54 -7.64
N THR A 61 10.17 21.72 -8.56
CA THR A 61 10.29 22.77 -9.58
C THR A 61 10.16 24.20 -9.01
N ASP A 62 9.65 24.36 -7.79
CA ASP A 62 9.48 25.65 -7.09
C ASP A 62 9.30 25.37 -5.57
N ASP A 63 9.81 26.26 -4.71
CA ASP A 63 9.89 26.07 -3.25
C ASP A 63 8.49 26.00 -2.62
N ASP A 64 7.55 26.83 -3.09
CA ASP A 64 6.17 26.83 -2.59
C ASP A 64 5.45 25.53 -2.98
N LYS A 65 5.79 24.99 -4.16
CA LYS A 65 5.30 23.68 -4.60
C LYS A 65 5.77 22.58 -3.67
N CYS A 66 7.05 22.64 -3.31
CA CYS A 66 7.68 21.69 -2.39
C CYS A 66 7.04 21.75 -1.00
N LEU A 67 6.74 22.96 -0.52
CA LEU A 67 5.97 23.13 0.71
C LEU A 67 4.56 22.54 0.59
N GLY A 68 3.84 22.80 -0.50
CA GLY A 68 2.51 22.23 -0.73
C GLY A 68 2.48 20.70 -0.76
N THR A 69 3.43 20.07 -1.45
CA THR A 69 3.60 18.62 -1.47
C THR A 69 3.82 18.05 -0.06
N ARG A 70 4.70 18.67 0.72
CA ARG A 70 4.98 18.26 2.11
C ARG A 70 3.77 18.42 3.01
N LEU A 71 3.01 19.51 2.86
CA LEU A 71 1.78 19.72 3.60
C LEU A 71 0.73 18.65 3.29
N HIS A 72 0.54 18.28 2.02
CA HIS A 72 -0.35 17.17 1.63
C HIS A 72 0.12 15.82 2.18
N ALA A 73 1.43 15.56 2.17
CA ALA A 73 2.00 14.36 2.77
C ALA A 73 1.72 14.31 4.29
N CYS A 74 1.90 15.43 4.99
CA CYS A 74 1.59 15.54 6.41
C CYS A 74 0.11 15.32 6.72
N ILE A 75 -0.79 15.85 5.88
CA ILE A 75 -2.24 15.63 6.00
C ILE A 75 -2.55 14.14 5.86
N ALA A 76 -1.98 13.45 4.87
CA ALA A 76 -2.17 12.01 4.69
C ALA A 76 -1.60 11.18 5.85
N ARG A 77 -0.44 11.58 6.38
CA ARG A 77 0.21 10.92 7.52
C ARG A 77 -0.55 11.03 8.83
N ASN A 78 -1.16 12.18 9.13
CA ASN A 78 -1.78 12.42 10.44
C ASN A 78 -3.16 11.76 10.59
N HIS A 79 -3.66 11.08 9.55
CA HIS A 79 -5.05 10.65 9.43
C HIS A 79 -5.23 9.13 9.18
N VAL A 80 -4.38 8.29 9.76
CA VAL A 80 -4.31 6.82 9.54
C VAL A 80 -5.46 6.01 10.19
N SER A 81 -6.52 6.64 10.73
CA SER A 81 -7.69 5.88 11.21
C SER A 81 -8.84 5.89 10.19
N LEU A 82 -9.61 4.79 10.12
CA LEU A 82 -10.70 4.57 9.14
C LEU A 82 -11.77 5.68 9.07
N TYR A 83 -11.92 6.51 10.11
CA TYR A 83 -12.83 7.66 10.13
C TYR A 83 -12.20 8.96 9.60
N GLN A 84 -10.89 8.97 9.36
CA GLN A 84 -10.12 10.16 8.98
C GLN A 84 -9.78 10.25 7.49
N ASN A 85 -10.01 9.18 6.69
CA ASN A 85 -9.85 9.23 5.24
C ASN A 85 -10.75 10.32 4.60
N HIS A 86 -11.91 10.62 5.20
CA HIS A 86 -12.74 11.75 4.76
C HIS A 86 -12.09 13.10 5.06
N HIS A 87 -11.46 13.26 6.22
CA HIS A 87 -10.79 14.50 6.61
C HIS A 87 -9.59 14.78 5.71
N GLU A 88 -8.78 13.76 5.44
CA GLU A 88 -7.69 13.82 4.48
C GLU A 88 -8.20 14.29 3.11
N PHE A 89 -9.22 13.60 2.58
CA PHE A 89 -9.84 13.96 1.30
C PHE A 89 -10.30 15.42 1.28
N PHE A 90 -11.03 15.87 2.30
CA PHE A 90 -11.58 17.22 2.34
C PHE A 90 -10.49 18.30 2.44
N MET A 91 -9.42 18.04 3.19
CA MET A 91 -8.30 18.95 3.33
C MET A 91 -7.52 19.06 2.03
N ILE A 92 -7.15 17.93 1.41
CA ILE A 92 -6.47 17.91 0.12
C ILE A 92 -7.34 18.55 -0.95
N TYR A 93 -8.63 18.22 -1.01
CA TYR A 93 -9.57 18.80 -1.97
C TYR A 93 -9.73 20.32 -1.78
N CYS A 94 -9.96 20.77 -0.54
CA CYS A 94 -10.15 22.17 -0.24
C CYS A 94 -8.93 22.99 -0.64
N THR A 95 -7.73 22.52 -0.29
CA THR A 95 -6.47 23.21 -0.61
C THR A 95 -6.15 23.18 -2.10
N ALA A 96 -6.35 22.04 -2.76
CA ALA A 96 -6.19 21.86 -4.21
C ALA A 96 -7.05 22.81 -5.07
N THR A 97 -8.22 23.18 -4.56
CA THR A 97 -9.17 24.04 -5.28
C THR A 97 -8.96 25.53 -5.04
N GLN A 98 -8.05 25.91 -4.14
CA GLN A 98 -7.74 27.32 -3.91
C GLN A 98 -6.92 27.91 -5.06
N THR A 99 -7.28 29.13 -5.47
CA THR A 99 -6.65 29.81 -6.61
C THR A 99 -5.19 30.21 -6.36
N ASP A 100 -4.80 30.39 -5.11
CA ASP A 100 -3.48 30.83 -4.65
C ASP A 100 -2.70 29.73 -3.90
N TRP A 101 -3.14 28.47 -3.99
CA TRP A 101 -2.43 27.31 -3.40
C TRP A 101 -0.95 27.27 -3.76
N LYS A 102 -0.63 27.59 -5.02
CA LYS A 102 0.73 27.53 -5.55
C LYS A 102 1.69 28.57 -4.95
N THR A 103 1.16 29.65 -4.38
CA THR A 103 1.95 30.80 -3.88
C THR A 103 1.76 31.03 -2.38
N ASN A 104 0.84 30.31 -1.74
CA ASN A 104 0.57 30.41 -0.30
C ASN A 104 -0.02 29.10 0.23
N PRO A 105 0.67 27.96 0.10
CA PRO A 105 0.10 26.66 0.45
C PRO A 105 -0.24 26.58 1.95
N LEU A 106 0.63 27.07 2.82
CA LEU A 106 0.38 27.05 4.27
C LEU A 106 -0.86 27.86 4.67
N GLY A 107 -1.00 29.10 4.16
CA GLY A 107 -2.17 29.92 4.44
C GLY A 107 -3.47 29.24 4.01
N LYS A 108 -3.43 28.48 2.91
CA LYS A 108 -4.58 27.71 2.43
C LYS A 108 -4.87 26.46 3.26
N VAL A 109 -3.86 25.76 3.77
CA VAL A 109 -4.06 24.67 4.73
C VAL A 109 -4.77 25.20 5.98
N ILE A 110 -4.31 26.33 6.53
CA ILE A 110 -4.93 26.97 7.70
C ILE A 110 -6.38 27.36 7.40
N GLU A 111 -6.63 28.00 6.25
CA GLU A 111 -7.98 28.38 5.81
C GLU A 111 -8.91 27.17 5.69
N CYS A 112 -8.42 26.08 5.10
CA CYS A 112 -9.18 24.84 4.94
C CYS A 112 -9.41 24.11 6.29
N GLY A 113 -8.42 24.04 7.17
CA GLY A 113 -8.57 23.46 8.51
C GLY A 113 -9.63 24.20 9.33
N ASN A 114 -9.65 25.54 9.27
CA ASN A 114 -10.67 26.35 9.93
C ASN A 114 -12.09 26.12 9.38
N ARG A 115 -12.21 25.63 8.14
CA ARG A 115 -13.51 25.31 7.53
C ARG A 115 -14.07 23.98 8.02
N TYR A 116 -13.22 23.09 8.51
CA TYR A 116 -13.57 21.76 9.00
C TYR A 116 -13.09 21.60 10.44
N PRO A 117 -13.81 22.19 11.42
CA PRO A 117 -13.36 22.27 12.81
C PRO A 117 -13.24 20.91 13.51
N ASP A 118 -13.80 19.85 12.94
CA ASP A 118 -13.68 18.47 13.42
C ASP A 118 -12.35 17.80 13.02
N ILE A 119 -11.51 18.50 12.23
CA ILE A 119 -10.16 18.07 11.89
C ILE A 119 -9.22 18.62 12.98
N PRO A 120 -8.64 17.75 13.83
CA PRO A 120 -7.88 18.18 15.01
C PRO A 120 -6.54 18.86 14.71
N ASP A 121 -6.17 18.97 13.44
CA ASP A 121 -4.90 19.55 13.02
C ASP A 121 -5.02 21.07 12.96
N ASP A 122 -4.44 21.75 13.95
CA ASP A 122 -4.15 23.17 13.81
C ASP A 122 -3.11 23.34 12.69
N GLY A 123 -3.24 24.39 11.88
CA GLY A 123 -2.31 24.60 10.76
C GLY A 123 -0.85 24.76 11.22
N VAL A 124 -0.62 25.00 12.52
CA VAL A 124 0.70 24.98 13.16
C VAL A 124 1.29 23.57 13.19
N GLY A 125 0.53 22.54 13.54
CA GLY A 125 0.98 21.15 13.51
C GLY A 125 1.38 20.70 12.10
N LEU A 126 0.59 21.06 11.09
CA LEU A 126 0.90 20.77 9.68
C LEU A 126 2.10 21.58 9.17
N GLU A 127 2.25 22.84 9.59
CA GLU A 127 3.44 23.65 9.30
C GLU A 127 4.70 23.03 9.91
N LEU A 128 4.64 22.65 11.18
CA LEU A 128 5.74 22.00 11.88
C LEU A 128 6.10 20.67 11.24
N CYS A 129 5.10 19.88 10.83
CA CYS A 129 5.33 18.64 10.09
C CYS A 129 6.02 18.91 8.74
N ALA A 130 5.50 19.84 7.93
CA ALA A 130 6.04 20.13 6.61
C ALA A 130 7.43 20.78 6.66
N ASN A 131 7.74 21.52 7.73
CA ASN A 131 9.04 22.16 7.97
C ASN A 131 9.98 21.33 8.85
N ALA A 132 9.54 20.20 9.40
CA ALA A 132 10.41 19.29 10.12
C ALA A 132 11.57 18.85 9.20
N ASN A 133 12.75 18.73 9.78
CA ASN A 133 14.01 18.62 9.05
C ASN A 133 13.95 17.49 8.01
N LEU A 134 13.95 17.87 6.72
CA LEU A 134 13.66 16.98 5.58
C LEU A 134 14.63 15.81 5.41
N GLN A 135 15.79 15.88 6.06
CA GLN A 135 16.84 14.86 5.94
C GLN A 135 16.46 13.51 6.56
N SER A 136 15.34 13.43 7.28
CA SER A 136 14.92 12.21 7.97
C SER A 136 13.41 12.06 8.10
N ASP A 137 12.60 12.60 7.17
CA ASP A 137 11.15 12.34 7.24
C ASP A 137 10.84 10.95 6.67
N PRO A 138 10.58 9.92 7.52
CA PRO A 138 10.36 8.57 7.05
C PRO A 138 9.13 8.43 6.16
N TYR A 139 8.15 9.35 6.30
CA TYR A 139 6.92 9.28 5.52
C TYR A 139 7.11 9.77 4.07
N LEU A 140 7.89 10.84 3.86
CA LEU A 140 8.24 11.26 2.51
C LEU A 140 9.06 10.18 1.80
N GLU A 141 9.98 9.51 2.49
CA GLU A 141 10.70 8.38 1.93
C GLU A 141 9.80 7.19 1.57
N GLU A 142 8.73 6.94 2.34
CA GLU A 142 7.71 5.95 2.00
C GLU A 142 6.94 6.34 0.74
N VAL A 143 6.44 7.58 0.66
CA VAL A 143 5.74 8.11 -0.52
C VAL A 143 6.62 8.06 -1.78
N ILE A 144 7.92 8.37 -1.63
CA ILE A 144 8.89 8.28 -2.71
C ILE A 144 9.11 6.82 -3.12
N ALA A 145 9.30 5.92 -2.15
CA ALA A 145 9.50 4.50 -2.44
C ALA A 145 8.30 3.93 -3.21
N VAL A 146 7.07 4.26 -2.81
CA VAL A 146 5.87 3.87 -3.56
C VAL A 146 5.93 4.41 -4.99
N THR A 147 6.26 5.70 -5.17
CA THR A 147 6.31 6.31 -6.51
C THR A 147 7.41 5.71 -7.40
N ASP A 148 8.59 5.44 -6.85
CA ASP A 148 9.73 4.85 -7.56
C ASP A 148 9.47 3.39 -7.97
N THR A 149 8.56 2.69 -7.29
CA THR A 149 8.15 1.32 -7.65
C THR A 149 7.03 1.25 -8.69
N LEU A 150 6.44 2.38 -9.10
CA LEU A 150 5.33 2.35 -10.06
C LEU A 150 5.80 1.90 -11.45
N TYR A 151 5.09 0.91 -12.03
CA TYR A 151 5.29 0.47 -13.41
C TYR A 151 4.03 0.71 -14.28
N PRO A 152 4.16 1.29 -15.49
CA PRO A 152 5.38 1.86 -16.07
C PRO A 152 5.91 3.03 -15.24
N GLU A 153 7.22 3.28 -15.33
CA GLU A 153 7.89 4.37 -14.60
C GLU A 153 7.10 5.67 -14.73
N PHE A 154 6.86 6.33 -13.60
CA PHE A 154 6.16 7.59 -13.55
C PHE A 154 6.91 8.64 -14.39
N SER A 155 6.29 9.12 -15.46
CA SER A 155 6.85 10.16 -16.33
C SER A 155 6.11 11.48 -16.17
N THR A 156 6.80 12.59 -16.43
CA THR A 156 6.24 13.96 -16.32
C THR A 156 5.03 14.19 -17.23
N SER A 157 4.92 13.45 -18.35
CA SER A 157 3.75 13.48 -19.24
C SER A 157 2.52 12.76 -18.67
N SER A 158 2.68 12.01 -17.59
CA SER A 158 1.67 11.14 -16.99
C SER A 158 1.14 11.70 -15.66
N ASN A 159 1.33 12.99 -15.38
CA ASN A 159 0.86 13.64 -14.14
C ASN A 159 -0.48 14.39 -14.39
N PRO A 160 -1.59 14.07 -13.68
CA PRO A 160 -1.70 13.06 -12.63
C PRO A 160 -1.72 11.62 -13.18
N LEU A 161 -1.04 10.71 -12.47
CA LEU A 161 -1.11 9.28 -12.74
C LEU A 161 -2.25 8.71 -11.89
N VAL A 162 -3.21 8.05 -12.54
CA VAL A 162 -4.31 7.40 -11.83
C VAL A 162 -4.16 5.89 -12.00
N ILE A 163 -4.15 5.17 -10.88
CA ILE A 163 -4.08 3.71 -10.84
C ILE A 163 -5.39 3.21 -10.25
N ILE A 164 -6.06 2.29 -10.93
CA ILE A 164 -7.27 1.64 -10.45
C ILE A 164 -7.01 0.12 -10.45
N ASN A 165 -7.14 -0.52 -9.29
CA ASN A 165 -6.86 -1.95 -9.10
C ASN A 165 -5.49 -2.38 -9.66
N GLY A 166 -4.43 -1.62 -9.34
CA GLY A 166 -3.05 -1.89 -9.76
C GLY A 166 -2.75 -1.59 -11.23
N ARG A 167 -3.66 -0.96 -11.98
CA ARG A 167 -3.46 -0.63 -13.40
C ARG A 167 -3.56 0.86 -13.68
N VAL A 168 -2.63 1.39 -14.45
CA VAL A 168 -2.69 2.78 -14.96
C VAL A 168 -3.96 2.98 -15.79
N ASN A 169 -4.75 3.99 -15.44
CA ASN A 169 -5.98 4.37 -16.14
C ASN A 169 -5.93 5.84 -16.55
N THR A 170 -5.55 6.09 -17.81
CA THR A 170 -5.44 7.45 -18.36
C THR A 170 -6.79 8.12 -18.58
N ASN A 171 -7.86 7.35 -18.81
CA ASN A 171 -9.22 7.88 -18.96
C ASN A 171 -9.75 8.47 -17.66
N ALA A 172 -9.30 7.93 -16.52
CA ALA A 172 -9.74 8.36 -15.20
C ALA A 172 -9.36 9.82 -14.90
N ILE A 173 -8.34 10.39 -15.57
CA ILE A 173 -7.99 11.81 -15.46
C ILE A 173 -9.18 12.72 -15.81
N THR A 174 -9.99 12.32 -16.79
CA THR A 174 -11.14 13.12 -17.28
C THR A 174 -12.48 12.54 -16.87
N ASN A 175 -12.54 11.24 -16.56
CA ASN A 175 -13.78 10.50 -16.30
C ASN A 175 -13.67 9.57 -15.08
N LEU A 176 -13.00 10.00 -14.00
CA LEU A 176 -12.73 9.18 -12.81
C LEU A 176 -13.96 8.42 -12.30
N LYS A 177 -15.11 9.11 -12.17
CA LYS A 177 -16.39 8.52 -11.75
C LYS A 177 -16.76 7.30 -12.59
N THR A 178 -16.67 7.45 -13.92
CA THR A 178 -17.02 6.40 -14.87
C THR A 178 -16.06 5.22 -14.79
N GLU A 179 -14.77 5.49 -14.70
CA GLU A 179 -13.74 4.46 -14.62
C GLU A 179 -13.78 3.68 -13.30
N VAL A 180 -14.04 4.36 -12.17
CA VAL A 180 -14.24 3.72 -10.86
C VAL A 180 -15.49 2.84 -10.89
N CYS A 181 -16.62 3.35 -11.39
CA CYS A 181 -17.84 2.55 -11.54
C CYS A 181 -17.61 1.31 -12.43
N ARG A 182 -16.83 1.43 -13.52
CA ARG A 182 -16.49 0.30 -14.40
C ARG A 182 -15.63 -0.75 -13.71
N ALA A 183 -14.69 -0.31 -12.88
CA ALA A 183 -13.78 -1.19 -12.14
C ALA A 183 -14.45 -1.92 -10.97
N MET A 184 -15.59 -1.42 -10.48
CA MET A 184 -16.37 -2.10 -9.44
C MET A 184 -17.10 -3.33 -9.98
N PRO A 185 -17.15 -4.44 -9.20
CA PRO A 185 -18.06 -5.55 -9.46
C PRO A 185 -19.50 -5.06 -9.61
N LEU A 186 -20.26 -5.62 -10.56
CA LEU A 186 -21.64 -5.19 -10.85
C LEU A 186 -22.53 -5.19 -9.60
N ASP A 187 -22.41 -6.22 -8.76
CA ASP A 187 -23.19 -6.37 -7.54
C ASP A 187 -22.81 -5.37 -6.44
N ASN A 188 -21.64 -4.73 -6.57
CA ASN A 188 -21.11 -3.73 -5.63
C ASN A 188 -21.24 -2.30 -6.16
N ARG A 189 -21.76 -2.10 -7.38
CA ARG A 189 -21.90 -0.75 -7.94
C ARG A 189 -22.96 0.02 -7.15
N PRO A 190 -22.63 1.17 -6.54
CA PRO A 190 -23.64 2.03 -5.94
C PRO A 190 -24.62 2.45 -7.02
N GLY A 191 -25.93 2.47 -6.70
CA GLY A 191 -27.03 2.72 -7.63
C GLY A 191 -26.83 3.97 -8.50
N THR A 192 -27.49 5.08 -8.23
CA THR A 192 -27.03 6.35 -8.84
C THR A 192 -25.79 6.76 -8.04
N PRO A 193 -24.60 6.82 -8.65
CA PRO A 193 -24.40 7.21 -10.04
C PRO A 193 -23.84 6.16 -11.03
N CYS A 194 -23.56 4.93 -10.60
CA CYS A 194 -23.02 3.90 -11.51
C CYS A 194 -24.11 3.23 -12.38
N SER A 195 -25.39 3.37 -12.03
CA SER A 195 -26.53 2.73 -12.69
C SER A 195 -26.82 3.25 -14.09
N THR A 196 -26.39 4.47 -14.42
CA THR A 196 -26.61 5.09 -15.74
C THR A 196 -25.41 4.97 -16.66
N ILE A 197 -24.28 4.46 -16.15
CA ILE A 197 -23.11 4.16 -16.97
C ILE A 197 -23.40 2.81 -17.63
N LEU A 198 -24.15 2.88 -18.74
CA LEU A 198 -24.27 1.77 -19.66
C LEU A 198 -22.89 1.57 -20.27
N ASP A 199 -22.31 0.40 -20.08
CA ASP A 199 -21.07 0.04 -20.77
C ASP A 199 -21.33 0.25 -22.28
N PRO A 200 -20.59 1.13 -22.99
CA PRO A 200 -20.53 1.00 -24.44
C PRO A 200 -20.07 -0.44 -24.70
N PRO A 201 -20.58 -1.14 -25.75
CA PRO A 201 -20.05 -2.45 -26.10
C PRO A 201 -18.57 -2.25 -26.34
N ILE A 202 -17.81 -2.71 -25.37
CA ILE A 202 -16.38 -2.61 -25.37
C ILE A 202 -15.93 -3.61 -26.45
N THR A 203 -15.68 -3.14 -27.67
CA THR A 203 -15.20 -4.02 -28.75
C THR A 203 -13.70 -4.24 -28.72
N ASP A 204 -12.94 -3.45 -27.93
CA ASP A 204 -11.47 -3.55 -27.86
C ASP A 204 -10.86 -3.26 -26.46
N VAL A 205 -11.65 -3.20 -25.39
CA VAL A 205 -11.13 -3.38 -24.02
C VAL A 205 -11.47 -4.82 -23.62
N PRO A 206 -10.52 -5.62 -23.11
CA PRO A 206 -10.89 -6.90 -22.51
C PRO A 206 -11.98 -6.59 -21.48
N THR A 207 -13.09 -7.31 -21.55
CA THR A 207 -14.15 -7.25 -20.52
C THR A 207 -13.52 -7.11 -19.15
N PRO A 208 -14.05 -6.27 -18.23
CA PRO A 208 -13.67 -6.38 -16.83
C PRO A 208 -13.99 -7.82 -16.49
N VAL A 209 -12.93 -8.61 -16.39
CA VAL A 209 -13.00 -9.96 -15.86
C VAL A 209 -13.69 -9.71 -14.51
N PRO A 210 -14.76 -10.45 -14.15
CA PRO A 210 -15.09 -10.58 -12.74
C PRO A 210 -13.75 -10.78 -12.02
N SER A 211 -13.53 -10.23 -10.83
CA SER A 211 -12.33 -10.65 -10.10
C SER A 211 -12.52 -12.14 -9.79
N ASP A 212 -12.15 -12.98 -10.76
CA ASP A 212 -11.93 -14.41 -10.64
C ASP A 212 -10.82 -14.61 -9.61
N THR A 213 -10.10 -13.55 -9.22
CA THR A 213 -9.16 -13.50 -8.12
C THR A 213 -9.85 -13.53 -6.76
N VAL A 214 -9.72 -14.65 -6.06
CA VAL A 214 -9.97 -14.79 -4.63
C VAL A 214 -8.71 -14.36 -3.88
N LYS A 215 -8.78 -13.30 -3.07
CA LYS A 215 -7.67 -12.88 -2.20
C LYS A 215 -7.71 -13.64 -0.88
N VAL A 216 -6.57 -14.19 -0.47
CA VAL A 216 -6.40 -14.96 0.77
C VAL A 216 -5.24 -14.35 1.55
N GLN A 217 -5.57 -13.67 2.64
CA GLN A 217 -4.59 -13.12 3.57
C GLN A 217 -4.32 -14.11 4.71
N VAL A 218 -3.06 -14.46 4.92
CA VAL A 218 -2.62 -15.42 5.93
C VAL A 218 -1.74 -14.71 6.94
N TYR A 219 -2.30 -14.38 8.11
CA TYR A 219 -1.57 -13.82 9.23
C TYR A 219 -0.93 -14.95 10.04
N TYR A 220 0.39 -14.96 10.19
CA TYR A 220 1.10 -16.09 10.78
C TYR A 220 2.39 -15.68 11.50
N SER A 221 2.83 -16.52 12.44
CA SER A 221 4.20 -16.51 12.97
C SER A 221 5.00 -17.61 12.26
N PRO A 222 6.18 -17.31 11.67
CA PRO A 222 6.88 -18.28 10.85
C PRO A 222 7.38 -19.53 11.58
N LEU A 223 7.66 -19.47 12.89
CA LEU A 223 8.11 -20.63 13.66
C LEU A 223 7.01 -21.33 14.46
N SER A 224 5.83 -20.74 14.57
CA SER A 224 4.68 -21.39 15.18
C SER A 224 4.34 -22.68 14.45
N GLN A 225 4.29 -23.81 15.19
CA GLN A 225 3.99 -25.11 14.61
C GLN A 225 2.63 -25.11 13.88
N LYS A 226 1.62 -24.43 14.43
CA LYS A 226 0.29 -24.30 13.78
C LYS A 226 0.38 -23.60 12.43
N SER A 227 1.20 -22.54 12.30
CA SER A 227 1.41 -21.82 11.04
C SER A 227 2.11 -22.72 10.01
N VAL A 228 3.18 -23.39 10.44
CA VAL A 228 3.96 -24.29 9.59
C VAL A 228 3.09 -25.45 9.10
N ASP A 229 2.28 -26.04 9.98
CA ASP A 229 1.34 -27.10 9.63
C ASP A 229 0.28 -26.61 8.65
N PHE A 230 -0.28 -25.41 8.85
CA PHE A 230 -1.22 -24.80 7.91
C PHE A 230 -0.59 -24.61 6.52
N ILE A 231 0.60 -24.01 6.45
CA ILE A 231 1.31 -23.78 5.18
C ILE A 231 1.61 -25.12 4.49
N LYS A 232 2.13 -26.12 5.21
CA LYS A 232 2.42 -27.46 4.67
C LYS A 232 1.18 -28.22 4.22
N LEU A 233 0.12 -28.20 5.02
CA LEU A 233 -1.12 -28.94 4.75
C LEU A 233 -1.79 -28.43 3.48
N ASN A 234 -1.71 -27.12 3.23
CA ASN A 234 -2.27 -26.52 2.02
C ASN A 234 -1.41 -26.75 0.77
N THR A 235 -0.23 -27.38 0.87
CA THR A 235 0.78 -27.35 -0.21
C THR A 235 1.37 -28.70 -0.61
N LYS A 236 1.46 -29.71 0.27
CA LYS A 236 2.34 -30.88 -0.03
C LYS A 236 1.70 -32.26 -0.05
N ASP A 237 0.62 -32.54 0.68
CA ASP A 237 0.15 -33.91 0.82
C ASP A 237 -1.23 -34.15 0.17
N ASN A 238 -1.20 -34.78 -1.02
CA ASN A 238 -2.28 -35.58 -1.65
C ASN A 238 -3.16 -34.95 -2.76
N ASN A 239 -2.64 -34.17 -3.73
CA ASN A 239 -3.40 -33.71 -4.92
C ASN A 239 -4.74 -33.00 -4.56
N LYS A 240 -4.78 -32.31 -3.42
CA LYS A 240 -5.97 -31.64 -2.87
C LYS A 240 -5.64 -30.33 -2.15
N GLY A 241 -4.41 -29.84 -2.25
CA GLY A 241 -3.99 -28.58 -1.63
C GLY A 241 -4.37 -27.38 -2.49
N ILE A 242 -4.34 -26.17 -1.91
CA ILE A 242 -4.59 -24.93 -2.64
C ILE A 242 -3.56 -24.68 -3.74
N TYR A 243 -2.40 -25.32 -3.65
CA TYR A 243 -1.36 -25.33 -4.68
C TYR A 243 -1.85 -25.77 -6.07
N ASP A 244 -2.76 -26.76 -6.11
CA ASP A 244 -3.36 -27.23 -7.38
C ASP A 244 -4.29 -26.19 -8.00
N LEU A 245 -4.76 -25.21 -7.21
CA LEU A 245 -5.54 -24.06 -7.68
C LEU A 245 -4.64 -22.90 -8.16
N LEU A 246 -3.37 -22.87 -7.74
CA LEU A 246 -2.42 -21.80 -8.08
C LEU A 246 -1.59 -22.09 -9.33
N THR A 247 -1.48 -23.35 -9.78
CA THR A 247 -0.69 -23.72 -10.97
C THR A 247 -1.56 -23.71 -12.23
N PRO A 248 -1.37 -22.74 -13.15
CA PRO A 248 -2.14 -22.70 -14.40
C PRO A 248 -1.70 -23.86 -15.30
N GLY A 249 -2.49 -24.93 -15.39
CA GLY A 249 -2.27 -26.00 -16.36
C GLY A 249 -2.64 -27.42 -15.92
N THR A 250 -2.74 -27.69 -14.62
CA THR A 250 -3.00 -29.07 -14.12
C THR A 250 -4.48 -29.47 -14.23
N HIS A 251 -5.38 -28.47 -14.23
CA HIS A 251 -6.81 -28.64 -14.47
C HIS A 251 -7.23 -27.61 -15.51
N GLY A 252 -7.41 -28.04 -16.75
CA GLY A 252 -7.52 -27.20 -17.96
C GLY A 252 -8.71 -26.25 -18.07
N ASN A 253 -9.23 -25.68 -16.98
CA ASN A 253 -10.22 -24.62 -16.88
C ASN A 253 -10.26 -24.02 -15.45
N ALA A 254 -9.11 -23.68 -14.85
CA ALA A 254 -9.13 -23.00 -13.55
C ALA A 254 -9.82 -21.64 -13.70
N LYS A 255 -11.06 -21.56 -13.21
CA LYS A 255 -11.99 -20.43 -13.37
C LYS A 255 -11.71 -19.29 -12.37
N TYR A 256 -10.73 -19.47 -11.49
CA TYR A 256 -10.41 -18.54 -10.42
C TYR A 256 -8.91 -18.36 -10.33
N ASN A 257 -8.46 -17.10 -10.26
CA ASN A 257 -7.14 -16.76 -9.77
C ASN A 257 -7.21 -16.80 -8.25
N ILE A 258 -6.18 -17.26 -7.54
CA ILE A 258 -6.11 -17.10 -6.10
C ILE A 258 -4.85 -16.29 -5.82
N GLU A 259 -5.01 -15.20 -5.09
CA GLU A 259 -3.92 -14.33 -4.66
C GLU A 259 -3.69 -14.57 -3.17
N PHE A 260 -2.47 -14.93 -2.81
CA PHE A 260 -2.07 -15.10 -1.42
C PHE A 260 -1.24 -13.90 -0.99
N ASP A 261 -1.59 -13.37 0.19
CA ASP A 261 -0.79 -12.40 0.93
C ASP A 261 -0.37 -13.06 2.24
N TYR A 262 0.90 -13.40 2.40
CA TYR A 262 1.41 -13.91 3.67
C TYR A 262 1.88 -12.74 4.54
N ILE A 263 1.28 -12.58 5.72
CA ILE A 263 1.56 -11.45 6.61
C ILE A 263 2.29 -11.99 7.84
N PRO A 264 3.64 -12.00 7.82
CA PRO A 264 4.44 -12.55 8.90
C PRO A 264 4.49 -11.55 10.05
N TRP A 265 3.72 -11.82 11.09
CA TRP A 265 3.77 -11.08 12.35
C TRP A 265 3.34 -11.99 13.49
N GLY A 266 2.18 -12.63 13.32
CA GLY A 266 1.62 -13.57 14.28
C GLY A 266 1.31 -12.88 15.61
N ARG A 267 2.02 -13.30 16.67
CA ARG A 267 1.85 -12.75 18.03
C ARG A 267 3.09 -11.98 18.51
N ALA A 268 3.87 -11.46 17.57
CA ALA A 268 4.94 -10.55 17.92
C ALA A 268 4.38 -9.29 18.59
N THR A 269 5.12 -8.73 19.53
CA THR A 269 4.77 -7.49 20.21
C THR A 269 5.84 -6.45 19.95
N ARG A 270 5.43 -5.20 19.75
CA ARG A 270 6.32 -4.04 19.62
C ARG A 270 6.22 -3.19 20.88
N VAL A 271 7.35 -2.97 21.56
CA VAL A 271 7.44 -2.10 22.73
C VAL A 271 8.63 -1.16 22.53
N PRO A 272 8.48 0.16 22.73
CA PRO A 272 9.62 1.08 22.70
C PRO A 272 10.55 0.84 23.89
N ASP A 273 11.86 0.84 23.66
CA ASP A 273 12.87 0.80 24.73
C ASP A 273 13.01 2.14 25.46
N ALA A 274 13.94 2.22 26.41
CA ALA A 274 14.20 3.43 27.19
C ALA A 274 14.68 4.62 26.35
N GLN A 275 15.12 4.38 25.11
CA GLN A 275 15.56 5.38 24.14
C GLN A 275 14.47 5.66 23.09
N GLY A 276 13.29 5.04 23.19
CA GLY A 276 12.20 5.19 22.24
C GLY A 276 12.36 4.36 20.96
N LYS A 277 13.36 3.48 20.88
CA LYS A 277 13.54 2.58 19.73
C LYS A 277 12.59 1.39 19.86
N ASN A 278 11.92 1.02 18.77
CA ASN A 278 11.06 -0.16 18.72
C ASN A 278 11.85 -1.43 19.00
N VAL A 279 11.43 -2.18 20.01
CA VAL A 279 11.91 -3.53 20.32
C VAL A 279 10.79 -4.52 20.03
N TYR A 280 11.12 -5.56 19.26
CA TYR A 280 10.20 -6.60 18.86
C TYR A 280 10.46 -7.85 19.69
N THR A 281 9.42 -8.40 20.29
CA THR A 281 9.47 -9.68 21.01
C THR A 281 8.56 -10.66 20.32
N CYS A 282 9.08 -11.85 19.98
CA CYS A 282 8.33 -12.89 19.30
C CYS A 282 8.10 -14.09 20.24
N PRO A 283 6.98 -14.82 20.09
CA PRO A 283 6.62 -15.91 21.01
C PRO A 283 7.67 -17.01 21.14
N GLU A 284 8.35 -17.36 20.04
CA GLU A 284 9.35 -18.42 20.01
C GLU A 284 10.80 -17.87 20.09
N GLY A 285 10.96 -16.63 20.55
CA GLY A 285 12.25 -15.97 20.77
C GLY A 285 12.89 -15.33 19.54
N ASP A 286 14.18 -15.03 19.62
CA ASP A 286 14.90 -14.23 18.61
C ASP A 286 14.93 -14.88 17.22
N THR A 287 14.95 -16.21 17.18
CA THR A 287 14.92 -16.96 15.91
C THR A 287 13.59 -16.76 15.18
N ASP A 288 12.48 -16.64 15.91
CA ASP A 288 11.16 -16.35 15.33
C ASP A 288 11.13 -14.92 14.79
N CYS A 289 11.63 -13.95 15.57
CA CYS A 289 11.76 -12.58 15.09
C CYS A 289 12.67 -12.45 13.87
N LEU A 290 13.71 -13.27 13.76
CA LEU A 290 14.51 -13.33 12.54
C LEU A 290 13.72 -13.92 11.37
N GLY A 291 12.97 -15.00 11.59
CA GLY A 291 12.08 -15.59 10.59
C GLY A 291 11.03 -14.59 10.08
N THR A 292 10.37 -13.88 11.00
CA THR A 292 9.38 -12.83 10.69
C THR A 292 9.99 -11.73 9.82
N ARG A 293 11.18 -11.24 10.19
CA ARG A 293 11.90 -10.24 9.38
C ARG A 293 12.28 -10.76 8.00
N LEU A 294 12.76 -12.00 7.91
CA LEU A 294 13.11 -12.60 6.62
C LEU A 294 11.88 -12.71 5.71
N HIS A 295 10.74 -13.17 6.23
CA HIS A 295 9.49 -13.25 5.46
C HIS A 295 8.92 -11.87 5.11
N ALA A 296 9.00 -10.88 6.00
CA ALA A 296 8.60 -9.50 5.69
C ALA A 296 9.49 -8.90 4.58
N CYS A 297 10.79 -9.23 4.59
CA CYS A 297 11.72 -8.85 3.52
C CYS A 297 11.44 -9.55 2.19
N ILE A 298 10.91 -10.77 2.19
CA ILE A 298 10.48 -11.46 0.97
C ILE A 298 9.21 -10.78 0.42
N ALA A 299 8.28 -10.43 1.30
CA ALA A 299 7.03 -9.75 0.94
C ALA A 299 7.22 -8.29 0.48
N ARG A 300 8.40 -7.67 0.63
CA ARG A 300 8.58 -6.27 0.20
C ARG A 300 8.52 -6.09 -1.32
N ASN A 301 8.77 -7.15 -2.08
CA ASN A 301 8.99 -7.08 -3.53
C ASN A 301 7.69 -7.33 -4.33
N HIS A 302 6.49 -7.19 -3.74
CA HIS A 302 5.19 -7.43 -4.42
C HIS A 302 4.71 -6.26 -5.30
N VAL A 303 5.43 -5.94 -6.37
CA VAL A 303 5.04 -4.86 -7.30
C VAL A 303 4.21 -5.39 -8.50
N THR A 304 4.18 -6.70 -8.74
CA THR A 304 3.59 -7.35 -9.92
C THR A 304 2.94 -8.70 -9.62
N GLN A 305 1.97 -9.11 -10.44
CA GLN A 305 1.27 -10.39 -10.30
C GLN A 305 2.18 -11.64 -10.38
N TYR A 306 3.40 -11.52 -10.92
CA TYR A 306 4.38 -12.61 -10.94
C TYR A 306 5.08 -12.79 -9.57
N GLU A 307 5.10 -11.76 -8.74
CA GLU A 307 5.81 -11.76 -7.44
C GLU A 307 5.01 -12.45 -6.32
N ASN A 308 3.68 -12.57 -6.46
CA ASN A 308 2.86 -13.36 -5.53
C ASN A 308 3.23 -14.86 -5.55
N HIS A 309 3.74 -15.36 -6.69
CA HIS A 309 4.27 -16.71 -6.74
C HIS A 309 5.60 -16.83 -5.99
N HIS A 310 6.49 -15.86 -6.12
CA HIS A 310 7.79 -15.87 -5.46
C HIS A 310 7.65 -15.90 -3.93
N GLU A 311 6.84 -15.00 -3.36
CA GLU A 311 6.58 -14.99 -1.91
C GLU A 311 5.99 -16.33 -1.46
N PHE A 312 4.95 -16.81 -2.15
CA PHE A 312 4.32 -18.10 -1.85
C PHE A 312 5.34 -19.24 -1.84
N PHE A 313 6.20 -19.34 -2.86
CA PHE A 313 7.21 -20.40 -2.96
C PHE A 313 8.30 -20.27 -1.91
N MET A 314 8.71 -19.04 -1.58
CA MET A 314 9.70 -18.78 -0.55
C MET A 314 9.18 -19.13 0.85
N VAL A 315 7.96 -18.71 1.19
CA VAL A 315 7.29 -19.06 2.46
C VAL A 315 7.08 -20.57 2.55
N LEU A 316 6.63 -21.21 1.47
CA LEU A 316 6.46 -22.66 1.41
C LEU A 316 7.78 -23.43 1.60
N CYS A 317 8.81 -23.04 0.86
CA CYS A 317 10.10 -23.71 0.90
C CYS A 317 10.70 -23.62 2.32
N THR A 318 10.67 -22.42 2.91
CA THR A 318 11.20 -22.19 4.27
C THR A 318 10.38 -22.91 5.32
N ALA A 319 9.05 -22.88 5.27
CA ALA A 319 8.20 -23.69 6.17
C ALA A 319 8.50 -25.19 6.05
N SER A 320 8.87 -25.65 4.85
CA SER A 320 9.26 -27.04 4.56
C SER A 320 10.69 -27.40 4.95
N GLY A 321 11.53 -26.42 5.27
CA GLY A 321 12.93 -26.62 5.62
C GLY A 321 13.09 -27.26 7.01
N ASP A 322 13.98 -28.25 7.10
CA ASP A 322 14.26 -28.94 8.36
C ASP A 322 15.00 -28.04 9.37
N ASN A 323 15.69 -27.00 8.90
CA ASN A 323 16.43 -26.08 9.76
C ASN A 323 15.69 -24.78 10.02
N TRP A 324 14.46 -24.57 9.56
CA TRP A 324 13.81 -23.26 9.65
C TRP A 324 13.71 -22.78 11.10
N LYS A 325 13.46 -23.72 12.02
CA LYS A 325 13.40 -23.45 13.47
C LYS A 325 14.74 -23.16 14.15
N THR A 326 15.86 -23.61 13.57
CA THR A 326 17.18 -23.53 14.20
C THR A 326 18.14 -22.60 13.46
N ASN A 327 17.93 -22.41 12.17
CA ASN A 327 18.71 -21.59 11.25
C ASN A 327 17.82 -21.04 10.11
N PRO A 328 16.90 -20.10 10.40
CA PRO A 328 16.02 -19.49 9.40
C PRO A 328 16.79 -18.94 8.19
N LEU A 329 17.92 -18.28 8.46
CA LEU A 329 18.74 -17.66 7.44
C LEU A 329 19.31 -18.68 6.45
N GLY A 330 19.86 -19.79 6.95
CA GLY A 330 20.39 -20.86 6.09
C GLY A 330 19.31 -21.47 5.20
N ASP A 331 18.10 -21.64 5.73
CA ASP A 331 16.97 -22.17 4.97
C ASP A 331 16.45 -21.18 3.93
N VAL A 332 16.33 -19.89 4.26
CA VAL A 332 15.99 -18.84 3.26
C VAL A 332 17.01 -18.78 2.14
N ILE A 333 18.32 -18.83 2.44
CA ILE A 333 19.37 -18.84 1.42
C ILE A 333 19.24 -20.08 0.53
N THR A 334 18.95 -21.24 1.12
CA THR A 334 18.75 -22.49 0.37
C THR A 334 17.51 -22.39 -0.52
N CYS A 335 16.43 -21.81 -0.01
CA CYS A 335 15.18 -21.61 -0.75
C CYS A 335 15.33 -20.62 -1.89
N ALA A 336 15.99 -19.48 -1.67
CA ALA A 336 16.25 -18.49 -2.72
C ALA A 336 17.00 -19.11 -3.91
N ARG A 337 17.97 -20.02 -3.65
CA ARG A 337 18.66 -20.75 -4.73
C ARG A 337 17.75 -21.74 -5.47
N ASN A 338 16.78 -22.34 -4.77
CA ASN A 338 15.91 -23.36 -5.33
C ASN A 338 14.72 -22.78 -6.10
N VAL A 339 14.22 -21.61 -5.70
CA VAL A 339 13.09 -20.95 -6.36
C VAL A 339 13.48 -20.37 -7.73
N ASN A 340 14.78 -20.22 -8.03
CA ASN A 340 15.34 -19.85 -9.34
C ASN A 340 14.70 -18.60 -9.97
N ASP A 341 14.12 -17.73 -9.15
CA ASP A 341 13.67 -16.39 -9.52
C ASP A 341 14.70 -15.37 -9.02
N LEU A 342 15.09 -14.46 -9.92
CA LEU A 342 16.16 -13.48 -9.71
C LEU A 342 15.77 -12.32 -8.75
N LEU A 343 14.62 -12.42 -8.10
CA LEU A 343 14.04 -11.33 -7.31
C LEU A 343 14.77 -11.10 -5.98
N ASP A 344 15.29 -12.16 -5.36
CA ASP A 344 16.00 -12.06 -4.09
C ASP A 344 17.18 -13.04 -4.02
N ASP A 345 18.40 -12.50 -3.88
CA ASP A 345 19.54 -13.30 -3.46
C ASP A 345 19.60 -13.41 -1.92
N GLY A 346 20.08 -14.55 -1.44
CA GLY A 346 20.20 -14.83 -0.01
C GLY A 346 20.92 -13.72 0.80
N PRO A 347 22.07 -13.21 0.35
CA PRO A 347 22.73 -12.05 0.97
C PRO A 347 21.86 -10.79 1.06
N SER A 348 21.08 -10.47 0.03
CA SER A 348 20.16 -9.32 0.04
C SER A 348 19.04 -9.48 1.07
N LEU A 349 18.50 -10.70 1.23
CA LEU A 349 17.51 -11.00 2.28
C LEU A 349 18.13 -10.98 3.67
N GLU A 350 19.35 -11.48 3.82
CA GLU A 350 20.11 -11.43 5.07
C GLU A 350 20.32 -9.99 5.53
N MET A 351 20.81 -9.14 4.62
CA MET A 351 21.06 -7.74 4.88
C MET A 351 19.78 -7.01 5.27
N CYS A 352 18.66 -7.29 4.58
CA CYS A 352 17.36 -6.76 4.93
C CYS A 352 16.94 -7.16 6.34
N ALA A 353 16.95 -8.46 6.67
CA ALA A 353 16.46 -8.94 7.95
C ALA A 353 17.36 -8.56 9.13
N LYS A 354 18.67 -8.42 8.90
CA LYS A 354 19.65 -8.04 9.94
C LYS A 354 19.75 -6.54 10.16
N ASN A 355 19.26 -5.70 9.25
CA ASN A 355 19.27 -4.25 9.43
C ASN A 355 18.21 -3.81 10.46
N THR A 356 18.50 -4.03 11.74
CA THR A 356 17.61 -3.67 12.87
C THR A 356 17.43 -2.16 13.08
N ASN A 357 18.11 -1.33 12.29
CA ASN A 357 17.88 0.11 12.27
C ASN A 357 16.80 0.51 11.25
N ASP A 358 16.43 -0.39 10.34
CA ASP A 358 15.37 -0.21 9.34
C ASP A 358 14.36 -1.37 9.44
N ASN A 359 13.53 -1.37 10.50
CA ASN A 359 12.48 -2.36 10.69
C ASN A 359 11.18 -2.03 9.93
N ARG A 360 11.25 -1.19 8.89
CA ARG A 360 10.07 -0.68 8.18
C ARG A 360 9.12 -1.79 7.70
N TYR A 361 9.65 -2.89 7.17
CA TYR A 361 8.83 -4.02 6.69
C TYR A 361 8.15 -4.77 7.85
N LEU A 362 8.80 -4.80 9.02
CA LEU A 362 8.20 -5.34 10.24
C LEU A 362 7.09 -4.40 10.77
N ASP A 363 7.30 -3.10 10.69
CA ASP A 363 6.27 -2.12 11.05
C ASP A 363 5.07 -2.15 10.08
N GLN A 364 5.30 -2.40 8.80
CA GLN A 364 4.24 -2.59 7.79
C GLN A 364 3.41 -3.87 8.06
N THR A 365 4.08 -4.99 8.38
CA THR A 365 3.38 -6.24 8.74
C THR A 365 2.61 -6.13 10.05
N LEU A 366 3.12 -5.36 11.03
CA LEU A 366 2.35 -4.99 12.23
C LEU A 366 1.13 -4.15 11.87
N ALA A 367 1.30 -3.07 11.09
CA ALA A 367 0.19 -2.20 10.70
C ALA A 367 -0.91 -3.00 9.98
N ALA A 368 -0.53 -3.88 9.06
CA ALA A 368 -1.46 -4.79 8.39
C ALA A 368 -2.18 -5.76 9.34
N THR A 369 -1.54 -6.12 10.46
CA THR A 369 -2.12 -7.00 11.50
C THR A 369 -3.04 -6.25 12.45
N ASP A 370 -2.67 -5.03 12.84
CA ASP A 370 -3.41 -4.21 13.81
C ASP A 370 -4.78 -3.73 13.28
N ILE A 371 -4.93 -3.63 11.96
CA ILE A 371 -6.20 -3.24 11.32
C ILE A 371 -7.21 -4.39 11.19
N VAL A 372 -6.81 -5.64 11.49
CA VAL A 372 -7.70 -6.81 11.34
C VAL A 372 -8.82 -6.76 12.37
N TYR A 373 -10.07 -6.89 11.88
CA TYR A 373 -11.26 -6.95 12.73
C TYR A 373 -12.10 -8.22 12.45
N PRO A 374 -12.50 -8.98 13.49
CA PRO A 374 -12.14 -8.80 14.90
C PRO A 374 -10.63 -8.97 15.10
N ALA A 375 -10.09 -8.28 16.11
CA ALA A 375 -8.67 -8.40 16.47
C ALA A 375 -8.29 -9.88 16.59
N ILE A 376 -7.10 -10.24 16.10
CA ILE A 376 -6.62 -11.63 16.11
C ILE A 376 -6.44 -12.08 17.57
N THR A 377 -7.47 -12.71 18.13
CA THR A 377 -7.44 -13.32 19.46
C THR A 377 -6.97 -14.76 19.34
N ASP A 378 -6.27 -15.27 20.36
CA ASP A 378 -5.84 -16.68 20.41
C ASP A 378 -7.01 -17.62 20.08
N SER A 379 -6.93 -18.30 18.93
CA SER A 379 -7.76 -19.45 18.64
C SER A 379 -7.28 -20.60 19.53
N LYS A 380 -8.04 -20.88 20.58
CA LYS A 380 -7.79 -21.98 21.53
C LYS A 380 -7.66 -23.31 20.80
#